data_AF-A0A7Y4R7W6-F1
#
_entry.id   AF-A0A7Y4R7W6-F1
#
_cell.length_a   1.000
_cell.length_b   1.000
_cell.length_c   1.000
_cell.angle_alpha   90.00
_cell.angle_beta   90.00
_cell.angle_gamma   90.00
#
_symmetry.space_group_name_H-M   'P 1'
#
loop_
_entity.id
_entity.type
_entity.pdbx_description
1 polymer ?
#
loop_
_entity_poly.entity_id
_entity_poly.type
_entity_poly.pdbx_seq_one_letter_code
_entity_poly.pdbx_strand_id
1 'polypeptide(L)'
;MAENQPCWFGKMEAKARRLAFCILTENDIERGDDHVRAAIQAERLDWKRRAASGESHGFLIVVVSERVATARPNGALQRLAQRLCELYLGADAIDEIHLDDLILELDANGVKEWRRWRVGANFFSSQGDGRWWRDHRIPGGIAFSMNSVGHMARNRVEVASRRKPELAARCAALPREKLAYWALPTAMNTIGAPVQGGTRGTWLAKRGEFPEDRDTPWFETARAELRMLAEYSENRYKGLYHTDHTIPTVYFNEALTSREHVSERDDLFFTYLHSASDEAFESMGLGIEWTRDDRTEPTDRDSDRSER
;
A
#
# COMPACT_ATOMS: atom_id res chain seq x y z
N MET A 1 18.89 -5.76 -0.68
CA MET A 1 17.57 -5.15 -0.98
C MET A 1 17.00 -4.34 0.18
N ALA A 2 16.97 -4.84 1.43
CA ALA A 2 16.30 -4.18 2.57
C ALA A 2 16.85 -2.81 3.03
N GLU A 3 18.12 -2.46 2.74
CA GLU A 3 18.72 -1.19 3.18
C GLU A 3 18.27 0.01 2.32
N ASN A 4 17.86 -0.23 1.07
CA ASN A 4 17.50 0.82 0.10
C ASN A 4 15.99 0.85 -0.22
N GLN A 5 15.19 0.02 0.45
CA GLN A 5 13.72 0.04 0.34
C GLN A 5 13.19 1.27 1.09
N PRO A 6 12.55 2.23 0.40
CA PRO A 6 12.06 3.45 1.04
C PRO A 6 10.87 3.18 1.97
N CYS A 7 10.07 2.15 1.69
CA CYS A 7 8.92 1.77 2.49
C CYS A 7 9.30 0.95 3.74
N TRP A 8 9.04 1.49 4.93
CA TRP A 8 9.31 0.79 6.19
C TRP A 8 8.43 -0.44 6.36
N PHE A 9 7.16 -0.39 5.96
CA PHE A 9 6.26 -1.55 6.01
C PHE A 9 6.81 -2.70 5.17
N GLY A 10 7.16 -2.44 3.91
CA GLY A 10 7.77 -3.45 3.03
C GLY A 10 9.06 -4.03 3.62
N LYS A 11 9.93 -3.18 4.20
CA LYS A 11 11.16 -3.63 4.87
C LYS A 11 10.89 -4.55 6.06
N MET A 12 9.91 -4.23 6.89
CA MET A 12 9.53 -5.03 8.05
C MET A 12 8.98 -6.40 7.64
N GLU A 13 8.12 -6.43 6.63
CA GLU A 13 7.50 -7.66 6.14
C GLU A 13 8.48 -8.54 5.36
N ALA A 14 9.38 -7.95 4.58
CA ALA A 14 10.49 -8.66 3.94
C ALA A 14 11.40 -9.31 4.98
N LYS A 15 11.79 -8.57 6.03
CA LYS A 15 12.63 -9.09 7.13
C LYS A 15 11.94 -10.25 7.85
N ALA A 16 10.62 -10.20 7.96
CA ALA A 16 9.82 -11.24 8.60
C ALA A 16 9.38 -12.37 7.65
N ARG A 17 9.76 -12.33 6.36
CA ARG A 17 9.35 -13.29 5.33
C ARG A 17 7.83 -13.43 5.17
N ARG A 18 7.09 -12.33 5.30
CA ARG A 18 5.62 -12.27 5.20
C ARG A 18 5.12 -11.63 3.90
N LEU A 19 6.00 -11.46 2.91
CA LEU A 19 5.63 -11.03 1.57
C LEU A 19 5.38 -12.26 0.68
N ALA A 20 4.29 -12.23 -0.05
CA ALA A 20 4.01 -13.15 -1.15
C ALA A 20 4.50 -12.55 -2.48
N PHE A 21 4.85 -13.40 -3.44
CA PHE A 21 5.39 -12.97 -4.73
C PHE A 21 4.80 -13.81 -5.86
N CYS A 22 4.37 -13.14 -6.93
CA CYS A 22 4.21 -13.71 -8.26
C CYS A 22 5.33 -13.15 -9.12
N ILE A 23 6.28 -13.98 -9.52
CA ILE A 23 7.40 -13.57 -10.38
C ILE A 23 7.12 -14.07 -11.78
N LEU A 24 7.00 -13.13 -12.71
CA LEU A 24 6.78 -13.39 -14.13
C LEU A 24 8.06 -13.07 -14.88
N THR A 25 8.61 -14.06 -15.57
CA THR A 25 9.76 -13.87 -16.46
C THR A 25 9.30 -13.46 -17.86
N GLU A 26 10.23 -13.08 -18.72
CA GLU A 26 9.92 -12.82 -20.14
C GLU A 26 9.24 -14.00 -20.82
N ASN A 27 9.68 -15.23 -20.52
CA ASN A 27 9.06 -16.46 -21.04
C ASN A 27 7.60 -16.60 -20.58
N ASP A 28 7.25 -16.15 -19.37
CA ASP A 28 5.87 -16.19 -18.89
C ASP A 28 5.00 -15.19 -19.66
N ILE A 29 5.53 -13.99 -19.91
CA ILE A 29 4.84 -12.96 -20.70
C ILE A 29 4.61 -13.44 -22.14
N GLU A 30 5.61 -14.08 -22.76
CA GLU A 30 5.52 -14.60 -24.13
C GLU A 30 4.51 -15.74 -24.30
N ARG A 31 4.15 -16.44 -23.22
CA ARG A 31 3.10 -17.48 -23.24
C ARG A 31 1.68 -16.91 -23.30
N GLY A 32 1.53 -15.60 -23.18
CA GLY A 32 0.26 -14.90 -23.36
C GLY A 32 -0.57 -14.74 -22.08
N ASP A 33 -1.64 -13.96 -22.22
CA ASP A 33 -2.44 -13.45 -21.12
C ASP A 33 -3.08 -14.53 -20.26
N ASP A 34 -3.53 -15.65 -20.85
CA ASP A 34 -4.15 -16.74 -20.08
C ASP A 34 -3.16 -17.38 -19.11
N HIS A 35 -1.91 -17.58 -19.54
CA HIS A 35 -0.83 -18.11 -18.69
C HIS A 35 -0.51 -17.12 -17.57
N VAL A 36 -0.33 -15.84 -17.91
CA VAL A 36 -0.02 -14.77 -16.95
C VAL A 36 -1.15 -14.60 -15.93
N ARG A 37 -2.41 -14.55 -16.37
CA ARG A 37 -3.59 -14.49 -15.51
C ARG A 37 -3.64 -15.68 -14.56
N ALA A 38 -3.46 -16.90 -15.08
CA ALA A 38 -3.48 -18.10 -14.26
C ALA A 38 -2.39 -18.06 -13.18
N ALA A 39 -1.17 -17.65 -13.52
CA ALA A 39 -0.06 -17.50 -12.59
C ALA A 39 -0.35 -16.44 -11.50
N ILE A 40 -0.82 -15.25 -11.90
CA ILE A 40 -1.17 -14.17 -10.97
C ILE A 40 -2.28 -14.61 -10.02
N GLN A 41 -3.38 -15.17 -10.55
CA GLN A 41 -4.54 -15.53 -9.73
C GLN A 41 -4.24 -16.71 -8.80
N ALA A 42 -3.39 -17.66 -9.20
CA ALA A 42 -2.94 -18.74 -8.33
C ALA A 42 -2.16 -18.21 -7.10
N GLU A 43 -1.19 -17.33 -7.34
CA GLU A 43 -0.39 -16.72 -6.26
C GLU A 43 -1.21 -15.77 -5.39
N ARG A 44 -2.12 -15.00 -6.00
CA ARG A 44 -3.07 -14.13 -5.28
C ARG A 44 -3.97 -14.96 -4.35
N LEU A 45 -4.48 -16.10 -4.82
CA LEU A 45 -5.33 -16.97 -4.01
C LEU A 45 -4.56 -17.55 -2.82
N ASP A 46 -3.32 -17.99 -3.03
CA ASP A 46 -2.45 -18.48 -1.95
C ASP A 46 -2.12 -17.36 -0.94
N TRP A 47 -1.76 -16.17 -1.43
CA TRP A 47 -1.55 -14.99 -0.60
C TRP A 47 -2.77 -14.68 0.27
N LYS A 48 -3.98 -14.65 -0.31
CA LYS A 48 -5.22 -14.40 0.45
C LYS A 48 -5.47 -15.45 1.52
N ARG A 49 -5.17 -16.73 1.27
CA ARG A 49 -5.26 -17.79 2.29
C ARG A 49 -4.29 -17.56 3.44
N ARG A 50 -3.03 -17.23 3.15
CA ARG A 50 -2.01 -16.90 4.16
C ARG A 50 -2.35 -15.62 4.92
N ALA A 51 -2.96 -14.65 4.25
CA ALA A 51 -3.41 -13.42 4.89
C ALA A 51 -4.54 -13.67 5.89
N ALA A 52 -5.45 -14.60 5.59
CA ALA A 52 -6.51 -14.99 6.52
C ALA A 52 -5.97 -15.52 7.86
N SER A 53 -4.83 -16.22 7.86
CA SER A 53 -4.16 -16.68 9.09
C SER A 53 -3.16 -15.68 9.67
N GLY A 54 -3.00 -14.49 9.06
CA GLY A 54 -2.03 -13.49 9.49
C GLY A 54 -0.58 -13.81 9.15
N GLU A 55 -0.33 -14.75 8.24
CA GLU A 55 1.02 -15.16 7.80
C GLU A 55 1.58 -14.24 6.71
N SER A 56 0.72 -13.54 5.96
CA SER A 56 1.13 -12.60 4.93
C SER A 56 0.28 -11.34 4.93
N HIS A 57 0.91 -10.19 4.65
CA HIS A 57 0.25 -8.88 4.65
C HIS A 57 0.46 -8.09 3.35
N GLY A 58 1.37 -8.57 2.51
CA GLY A 58 1.68 -7.93 1.26
C GLY A 58 1.97 -8.94 0.16
N PHE A 59 1.66 -8.55 -1.06
CA PHE A 59 1.82 -9.33 -2.27
C PHE A 59 2.43 -8.47 -3.35
N LEU A 60 3.38 -9.04 -4.07
CA LEU A 60 4.02 -8.38 -5.19
C LEU A 60 3.85 -9.21 -6.45
N ILE A 61 3.41 -8.58 -7.53
CA ILE A 61 3.49 -9.13 -8.88
C ILE A 61 4.68 -8.45 -9.52
N VAL A 62 5.70 -9.20 -9.92
CA VAL A 62 6.96 -8.67 -10.44
C VAL A 62 7.21 -9.24 -11.82
N VAL A 63 7.33 -8.36 -12.81
CA VAL A 63 7.81 -8.74 -14.14
C VAL A 63 9.31 -8.50 -14.20
N VAL A 64 10.06 -9.58 -14.39
CA VAL A 64 11.52 -9.57 -14.52
C VAL A 64 11.87 -9.81 -15.98
N SER A 65 12.27 -8.74 -16.67
CA SER A 65 12.69 -8.76 -18.08
C SER A 65 13.66 -7.63 -18.35
N GLU A 66 14.75 -7.93 -19.05
CA GLU A 66 15.75 -6.94 -19.46
C GLU A 66 15.13 -5.89 -20.39
N ARG A 67 14.26 -6.29 -21.32
CA ARG A 67 13.58 -5.38 -22.23
C ARG A 67 12.66 -4.43 -21.50
N VAL A 68 11.93 -4.93 -20.50
CA VAL A 68 11.07 -4.09 -19.65
C VAL A 68 11.92 -3.17 -18.78
N ALA A 69 13.02 -3.68 -18.21
CA ALA A 69 13.91 -2.92 -17.34
C ALA A 69 14.63 -1.75 -18.06
N THR A 70 14.93 -1.92 -19.34
CA THR A 70 15.64 -0.94 -20.18
C THR A 70 14.71 -0.11 -21.07
N ALA A 71 13.40 -0.38 -21.04
CA ALA A 71 12.42 0.36 -21.81
C ALA A 71 12.37 1.85 -21.41
N ARG A 72 12.06 2.71 -22.37
CA ARG A 72 11.71 4.11 -22.08
C ARG A 72 10.32 4.16 -21.44
N PRO A 73 10.09 5.04 -20.44
CA PRO A 73 8.75 5.28 -19.92
C PRO A 73 7.95 6.01 -21.00
N ASN A 74 7.04 5.28 -21.62
CA ASN A 74 6.18 5.74 -22.71
C ASN A 74 4.86 4.96 -22.70
N GLY A 75 3.98 5.27 -23.65
CA GLY A 75 2.67 4.61 -23.75
C GLY A 75 2.74 3.09 -23.96
N ALA A 76 3.82 2.52 -24.48
CA ALA A 76 3.95 1.06 -24.61
C ALA A 76 4.19 0.40 -23.25
N LEU A 77 5.05 0.98 -22.42
CA LEU A 77 5.26 0.52 -21.05
C LEU A 77 3.99 0.72 -20.20
N GLN A 78 3.26 1.82 -20.41
CA GLN A 78 1.98 2.06 -19.76
C GLN A 78 0.96 0.98 -20.10
N ARG A 79 0.82 0.63 -21.38
CA ARG A 79 -0.08 -0.46 -21.82
C ARG A 79 0.29 -1.82 -21.24
N LEU A 80 1.58 -2.10 -21.08
CA LEU A 80 2.01 -3.32 -20.39
C LEU A 80 1.58 -3.30 -18.91
N ALA A 81 1.79 -2.18 -18.22
CA ALA A 81 1.37 -2.02 -16.83
C ALA A 81 -0.15 -2.14 -16.65
N GLN A 82 -0.92 -1.49 -17.53
CA GLN A 82 -2.39 -1.59 -17.57
C GLN A 82 -2.83 -3.03 -17.78
N ARG A 83 -2.28 -3.73 -18.78
CA ARG A 83 -2.64 -5.11 -19.05
C ARG A 83 -2.36 -6.02 -17.87
N LEU A 84 -1.22 -5.87 -17.20
CA LEU A 84 -0.91 -6.63 -15.99
C LEU A 84 -1.88 -6.33 -14.84
N CYS A 85 -2.28 -5.07 -14.66
CA CYS A 85 -3.28 -4.70 -13.68
C CYS A 85 -4.64 -5.33 -13.99
N GLU A 86 -5.07 -5.31 -15.26
CA GLU A 86 -6.31 -5.94 -15.71
C GLU A 86 -6.29 -7.46 -15.49
N LEU A 87 -5.16 -8.14 -15.73
CA LEU A 87 -5.03 -9.57 -15.45
C LEU A 87 -5.07 -9.89 -13.94
N TYR A 88 -4.74 -8.91 -13.10
CA TYR A 88 -4.78 -9.03 -11.64
C TYR A 88 -6.15 -8.67 -11.03
N LEU A 89 -6.69 -7.50 -11.37
CA LEU A 89 -7.90 -6.92 -10.78
C LEU A 89 -9.15 -7.07 -11.65
N GLY A 90 -9.01 -7.40 -12.93
CA GLY A 90 -10.12 -7.40 -13.89
C GLY A 90 -10.58 -6.00 -14.30
N ALA A 91 -9.79 -4.96 -14.02
CA ALA A 91 -10.14 -3.57 -14.32
C ALA A 91 -9.00 -2.88 -15.09
N ASP A 92 -9.36 -1.97 -16.00
CA ASP A 92 -8.43 -1.01 -16.56
C ASP A 92 -8.20 0.10 -15.53
N ALA A 93 -6.94 0.37 -15.20
CA ALA A 93 -6.56 1.24 -14.10
C ALA A 93 -5.57 2.30 -14.59
N ILE A 94 -6.00 3.56 -14.63
CA ILE A 94 -5.15 4.70 -15.00
C ILE A 94 -5.58 5.89 -14.17
N ASP A 95 -4.65 6.51 -13.45
CA ASP A 95 -4.94 7.69 -12.62
C ASP A 95 -6.16 7.51 -11.70
N GLU A 96 -6.45 6.26 -11.35
CA GLU A 96 -7.58 5.83 -10.53
C GLU A 96 -7.05 4.91 -9.41
N ILE A 97 -7.81 4.85 -8.31
CA ILE A 97 -7.49 4.04 -7.13
C ILE A 97 -8.23 2.71 -7.25
N HIS A 98 -7.52 1.63 -7.55
CA HIS A 98 -8.08 0.28 -7.49
C HIS A 98 -7.61 -0.47 -6.26
N LEU A 99 -8.55 -1.17 -5.65
CA LEU A 99 -8.37 -1.84 -4.37
C LEU A 99 -8.65 -3.35 -4.54
N ASP A 100 -7.83 -4.16 -3.90
CA ASP A 100 -8.14 -5.56 -3.60
C ASP A 100 -8.54 -5.70 -2.12
N ASP A 101 -9.02 -6.88 -1.73
CA ASP A 101 -9.43 -7.19 -0.37
C ASP A 101 -8.53 -8.27 0.26
N LEU A 102 -8.18 -8.04 1.52
CA LEU A 102 -7.57 -9.01 2.42
C LEU A 102 -8.47 -9.31 3.61
N ILE A 103 -8.60 -10.58 3.94
CA ILE A 103 -9.33 -11.03 5.13
C ILE A 103 -8.33 -11.40 6.23
N LEU A 104 -8.68 -11.16 7.49
CA LEU A 104 -8.01 -11.71 8.66
C LEU A 104 -9.04 -12.46 9.52
N GLU A 105 -8.71 -13.69 9.89
CA GLU A 105 -9.45 -14.46 10.89
C GLU A 105 -8.89 -14.14 12.28
N LEU A 106 -9.76 -13.61 13.13
CA LEU A 106 -9.48 -13.24 14.50
C LEU A 106 -10.14 -14.25 15.44
N ASP A 107 -9.49 -14.49 16.58
CA ASP A 107 -10.06 -15.27 17.68
C ASP A 107 -10.17 -14.34 18.88
N ALA A 108 -11.38 -13.84 19.13
CA ALA A 108 -11.69 -12.97 20.24
C ALA A 108 -12.43 -13.77 21.30
N ASN A 109 -11.69 -14.25 22.32
CA ASN A 109 -12.24 -15.01 23.45
C ASN A 109 -13.01 -16.29 23.04
N GLY A 110 -12.51 -17.01 22.04
CA GLY A 110 -13.14 -18.24 21.54
C GLY A 110 -14.26 -18.01 20.52
N VAL A 111 -14.54 -16.75 20.18
CA VAL A 111 -15.44 -16.38 19.07
C VAL A 111 -14.59 -16.03 17.86
N LYS A 112 -14.85 -16.70 16.74
CA LYS A 112 -14.23 -16.36 15.46
C LYS A 112 -14.88 -15.09 14.90
N GLU A 113 -14.05 -14.11 14.60
CA GLU A 113 -14.43 -12.87 13.92
C GLU A 113 -13.62 -12.81 12.63
N TRP A 114 -14.23 -12.44 11.52
CA TRP A 114 -13.51 -12.15 10.28
C TRP A 114 -13.66 -10.68 9.95
N ARG A 115 -12.55 -10.09 9.52
CA ARG A 115 -12.54 -8.71 9.05
C ARG A 115 -11.91 -8.62 7.69
N ARG A 116 -12.39 -7.69 6.89
CA ARG A 116 -11.92 -7.39 5.54
C ARG A 116 -11.28 -6.01 5.49
N TRP A 117 -10.10 -5.93 4.91
CA TRP A 117 -9.39 -4.69 4.62
C TRP A 117 -9.26 -4.49 3.13
N ARG A 118 -9.50 -3.25 2.68
CA ARG A 118 -9.15 -2.82 1.33
C ARG A 118 -7.66 -2.53 1.23
N VAL A 119 -7.07 -2.85 0.08
CA VAL A 119 -5.64 -2.81 -0.17
C VAL A 119 -5.38 -2.21 -1.54
N GLY A 120 -4.69 -1.07 -1.58
CA GLY A 120 -4.30 -0.44 -2.83
C GLY A 120 -3.27 -1.28 -3.60
N ALA A 121 -3.41 -1.30 -4.92
CA ALA A 121 -2.38 -1.78 -5.83
C ALA A 121 -1.54 -0.60 -6.29
N ASN A 122 -0.24 -0.62 -6.00
CA ASN A 122 0.68 0.47 -6.33
C ASN A 122 1.71 0.02 -7.36
N PHE A 123 1.89 0.80 -8.42
CA PHE A 123 2.87 0.52 -9.47
C PHE A 123 4.29 0.96 -9.08
N PHE A 124 5.25 0.09 -9.35
CA PHE A 124 6.69 0.31 -9.21
C PHE A 124 7.40 -0.06 -10.50
N SER A 125 8.48 0.65 -10.80
CA SER A 125 9.16 0.44 -12.08
C SER A 125 10.63 0.86 -12.05
N SER A 126 11.46 0.15 -12.81
CA SER A 126 12.87 0.47 -13.00
C SER A 126 13.09 1.87 -13.59
N GLN A 127 12.15 2.37 -14.38
CA GLN A 127 12.17 3.71 -14.97
C GLN A 127 12.08 4.82 -13.92
N GLY A 128 11.68 4.52 -12.68
CA GLY A 128 11.73 5.46 -11.56
C GLY A 128 13.16 5.75 -11.09
N ASP A 129 14.16 4.94 -11.43
CA ASP A 129 15.54 5.23 -11.03
C ASP A 129 16.08 6.49 -11.72
N GLY A 130 16.72 7.36 -10.93
CA GLY A 130 17.21 8.66 -11.37
C GLY A 130 16.12 9.71 -11.66
N ARG A 131 14.82 9.40 -11.50
CA ARG A 131 13.71 10.34 -11.72
C ARG A 131 13.14 10.91 -10.42
N TRP A 132 12.24 11.87 -10.54
CA TRP A 132 11.56 12.55 -9.42
C TRP A 132 10.65 11.65 -8.56
N TRP A 133 10.28 10.47 -9.06
CA TRP A 133 9.43 9.46 -8.38
C TRP A 133 10.25 8.22 -7.97
N ARG A 134 11.51 8.43 -7.59
CA ARG A 134 12.47 7.35 -7.28
C ARG A 134 12.06 6.43 -6.14
N ASP A 135 11.18 6.91 -5.28
CA ASP A 135 10.56 6.15 -4.20
C ASP A 135 9.66 5.00 -4.70
N HIS A 136 9.20 5.04 -5.95
CA HIS A 136 8.45 3.97 -6.62
C HIS A 136 9.33 3.14 -7.57
N ARG A 137 10.64 3.07 -7.33
CA ARG A 137 11.55 2.24 -8.13
C ARG A 137 11.58 0.77 -7.70
N ILE A 138 11.72 -0.13 -8.66
CA ILE A 138 12.08 -1.54 -8.44
C ILE A 138 13.11 -1.99 -9.50
N PRO A 139 14.14 -2.77 -9.14
CA PRO A 139 15.07 -3.28 -10.14
C PRO A 139 14.44 -4.36 -11.03
N GLY A 140 14.97 -4.52 -12.25
CA GLY A 140 14.72 -5.70 -13.10
C GLY A 140 13.43 -5.68 -13.93
N GLY A 141 12.62 -4.62 -13.84
CA GLY A 141 11.43 -4.46 -14.68
C GLY A 141 10.38 -3.58 -14.02
N ILE A 142 9.17 -4.13 -13.83
CA ILE A 142 8.03 -3.46 -13.20
C ILE A 142 7.39 -4.36 -12.14
N ALA A 143 6.63 -3.77 -11.22
CA ALA A 143 5.86 -4.51 -10.25
C ALA A 143 4.59 -3.78 -9.82
N PHE A 144 3.62 -4.58 -9.38
CA PHE A 144 2.53 -4.11 -8.53
C PHE A 144 2.79 -4.58 -7.10
N SER A 145 2.62 -3.69 -6.13
CA SER A 145 2.72 -4.00 -4.71
C SER A 145 1.40 -3.70 -4.04
N MET A 146 0.86 -4.71 -3.36
CA MET A 146 -0.32 -4.61 -2.52
C MET A 146 0.11 -4.81 -1.09
N ASN A 147 -0.15 -3.84 -0.21
CA ASN A 147 0.27 -3.91 1.18
C ASN A 147 -0.78 -3.30 2.09
N SER A 148 -1.35 -4.11 2.99
CA SER A 148 -2.40 -3.65 3.89
C SER A 148 -1.83 -3.26 5.25
N VAL A 149 -1.72 -1.95 5.48
CA VAL A 149 -1.22 -1.42 6.75
C VAL A 149 -2.17 -1.75 7.91
N GLY A 150 -3.48 -1.62 7.72
CA GLY A 150 -4.48 -1.95 8.74
C GLY A 150 -4.48 -3.43 9.12
N HIS A 151 -4.49 -4.33 8.14
CA HIS A 151 -4.41 -5.78 8.36
C HIS A 151 -3.14 -6.17 9.12
N MET A 152 -2.00 -5.60 8.72
CA MET A 152 -0.71 -5.81 9.37
C MET A 152 -0.67 -5.28 10.82
N ALA A 153 -1.20 -4.08 11.04
CA ALA A 153 -1.29 -3.47 12.37
C ALA A 153 -2.18 -4.34 13.28
N ARG A 154 -3.32 -4.82 12.76
CA ARG A 154 -4.25 -5.66 13.52
C ARG A 154 -3.60 -6.98 13.91
N ASN A 155 -3.00 -7.68 12.94
CA ASN A 155 -2.32 -8.94 13.22
C ASN A 155 -1.19 -8.79 14.25
N ARG A 156 -0.44 -7.68 14.21
CA ARG A 156 0.59 -7.39 15.22
C ARG A 156 0.02 -7.32 16.64
N VAL A 157 -1.12 -6.66 16.83
CA VAL A 157 -1.81 -6.58 18.12
C VAL A 157 -2.24 -7.98 18.57
N GLU A 158 -2.84 -8.77 17.70
CA GLU A 158 -3.28 -10.13 18.02
C GLU A 158 -2.12 -11.05 18.44
N VAL A 159 -1.03 -11.04 17.67
CA VAL A 159 0.17 -11.83 17.99
C VAL A 159 0.80 -11.39 19.31
N ALA A 160 0.83 -10.07 19.58
CA ALA A 160 1.36 -9.55 20.85
C ALA A 160 0.52 -9.99 22.05
N SER A 161 -0.81 -9.92 21.92
CA SER A 161 -1.76 -10.35 22.95
C SER A 161 -1.61 -11.84 23.29
N ARG A 162 -1.43 -12.71 22.29
CA ARG A 162 -1.21 -14.14 22.51
C ARG A 162 0.11 -14.46 23.23
N ARG A 163 1.16 -13.67 22.98
CA ARG A 163 2.52 -13.92 23.52
C ARG A 163 2.74 -13.36 24.92
N LYS A 164 2.01 -12.31 25.30
CA LYS A 164 2.21 -11.60 26.58
C LYS A 164 0.86 -11.22 27.19
N PRO A 165 0.28 -12.04 28.09
CA PRO A 165 -1.03 -11.79 28.69
C PRO A 165 -1.16 -10.41 29.36
N GLU A 166 -0.10 -9.91 30.00
CA GLU A 166 -0.07 -8.57 30.59
C GLU A 166 -0.13 -7.44 29.54
N LEU A 167 0.51 -7.67 28.38
CA LEU A 167 0.43 -6.76 27.24
C LEU A 167 -0.94 -6.87 26.57
N ALA A 168 -1.54 -8.06 26.56
CA ALA A 168 -2.89 -8.32 26.09
C ALA A 168 -3.92 -7.53 26.91
N ALA A 169 -3.80 -7.51 28.24
CA ALA A 169 -4.68 -6.73 29.10
C ALA A 169 -4.56 -5.23 28.83
N ARG A 170 -3.34 -4.73 28.61
CA ARG A 170 -3.10 -3.33 28.21
C ARG A 170 -3.63 -3.02 26.81
N CYS A 171 -3.45 -3.93 25.85
CA CYS A 171 -3.94 -3.78 24.48
C CYS A 171 -5.46 -3.91 24.39
N ALA A 172 -6.09 -4.77 25.20
CA ALA A 172 -7.54 -4.93 25.29
C ALA A 172 -8.22 -3.70 25.89
N ALA A 173 -7.51 -2.94 26.74
CA ALA A 173 -7.96 -1.67 27.29
C ALA A 173 -7.77 -0.48 26.33
N LEU A 174 -7.01 -0.65 25.24
CA LEU A 174 -6.90 0.39 24.21
C LEU A 174 -8.09 0.24 23.25
N PRO A 175 -8.83 1.33 22.96
CA PRO A 175 -9.82 1.32 21.90
C PRO A 175 -9.29 0.66 20.63
N ARG A 176 -10.13 -0.16 19.98
CA ARG A 176 -9.76 -0.90 18.76
C ARG A 176 -9.23 0.03 17.65
N GLU A 177 -9.60 1.31 17.70
CA GLU A 177 -9.09 2.38 16.84
C GLU A 177 -7.60 2.72 16.99
N LYS A 178 -6.91 2.22 18.01
CA LYS A 178 -5.50 2.57 18.31
C LYS A 178 -4.44 1.77 17.54
N LEU A 179 -4.81 1.12 16.43
CA LEU A 179 -3.87 0.59 15.41
C LEU A 179 -2.87 1.66 14.95
N ALA A 180 -3.33 2.91 14.98
CA ALA A 180 -2.62 4.10 14.58
C ALA A 180 -1.30 4.33 15.34
N TYR A 181 -1.13 3.85 16.58
CA TYR A 181 0.09 4.15 17.37
C TYR A 181 1.36 3.57 16.75
N TRP A 182 1.22 2.46 16.03
CA TRP A 182 2.33 1.87 15.30
C TRP A 182 2.28 2.24 13.82
N ALA A 183 1.09 2.21 13.21
CA ALA A 183 0.94 2.41 11.78
C ALA A 183 1.31 3.83 11.33
N LEU A 184 0.76 4.87 11.96
CA LEU A 184 0.96 6.24 11.50
C LEU A 184 2.44 6.66 11.58
N PRO A 185 3.15 6.52 12.72
CA PRO A 185 4.57 6.89 12.74
C PRO A 185 5.43 6.11 11.75
N THR A 186 5.06 4.87 11.45
CA THR A 186 5.75 4.06 10.43
C THR A 186 5.48 4.60 9.02
N ALA A 187 4.26 5.04 8.74
CA ALA A 187 3.90 5.71 7.49
C ALA A 187 4.62 7.06 7.35
N MET A 188 4.61 7.88 8.40
CA MET A 188 5.30 9.17 8.41
C MET A 188 6.82 9.02 8.20
N ASN A 189 7.46 8.03 8.83
CA ASN A 189 8.88 7.74 8.60
C ASN A 189 9.18 7.21 7.19
N THR A 190 8.22 6.55 6.55
CA THR A 190 8.34 6.12 5.14
C THR A 190 8.40 7.32 4.22
N ILE A 191 7.44 8.23 4.35
CA ILE A 191 7.38 9.48 3.59
C ILE A 191 8.62 10.33 3.90
N GLY A 192 8.87 10.59 5.19
CA GLY A 192 10.04 11.29 5.69
C GLY A 192 10.00 12.80 5.46
N ALA A 193 10.89 13.51 6.16
CA ALA A 193 11.05 14.96 6.00
C ALA A 193 11.50 15.35 4.58
N PRO A 194 11.19 16.57 4.11
CA PRO A 194 11.72 17.07 2.86
C PRO A 194 13.25 17.12 2.90
N VAL A 195 13.90 16.52 1.90
CA VAL A 195 15.37 16.54 1.74
C VAL A 195 15.73 17.44 0.56
N GLN A 196 16.54 18.47 0.81
CA GLN A 196 17.04 19.36 -0.25
C GLN A 196 17.88 18.56 -1.26
N GLY A 197 17.58 18.70 -2.55
CA GLY A 197 18.22 17.91 -3.62
C GLY A 197 17.83 16.43 -3.66
N GLY A 198 16.87 16.00 -2.82
CA GLY A 198 16.35 14.64 -2.82
C GLY A 198 15.45 14.36 -4.04
N THR A 199 15.46 13.10 -4.49
CA THR A 199 14.66 12.57 -5.61
C THR A 199 13.40 11.84 -5.18
N ARG A 200 12.98 11.98 -3.91
CA ARG A 200 11.69 11.45 -3.44
C ARG A 200 10.55 12.31 -3.99
N GLY A 201 9.50 11.66 -4.46
CA GLY A 201 8.31 12.35 -4.92
C GLY A 201 7.32 12.68 -3.81
N THR A 202 7.55 12.22 -2.57
CA THR A 202 6.71 12.50 -1.40
C THR A 202 7.52 12.99 -0.20
N TRP A 203 6.92 13.84 0.65
CA TRP A 203 7.52 14.35 1.88
C TRP A 203 6.47 14.81 2.89
N LEU A 204 6.85 14.81 4.17
CA LEU A 204 5.99 15.29 5.25
C LEU A 204 5.76 16.80 5.16
N ALA A 205 4.52 17.21 5.35
CA ALA A 205 4.14 18.61 5.52
C ALA A 205 4.39 19.07 6.95
N LYS A 206 4.77 20.33 7.16
CA LYS A 206 4.92 20.85 8.52
C LYS A 206 3.56 20.99 9.20
N ARG A 207 3.56 20.75 10.50
CA ARG A 207 2.38 20.99 11.33
C ARG A 207 1.99 22.47 11.28
N GLY A 208 0.70 22.72 11.11
CA GLY A 208 0.13 24.05 10.98
C GLY A 208 0.07 24.57 9.55
N GLU A 209 0.52 23.78 8.56
CA GLU A 209 0.26 24.09 7.15
C GLU A 209 -1.20 23.81 6.77
N PHE A 210 -1.92 22.98 7.53
CA PHE A 210 -3.29 22.59 7.24
C PHE A 210 -4.28 22.93 8.36
N PRO A 211 -5.55 23.27 8.05
CA PRO A 211 -6.57 23.62 9.05
C PRO A 211 -6.88 22.53 10.07
N GLU A 212 -6.70 21.26 9.70
CA GLU A 212 -7.00 20.10 10.55
C GLU A 212 -5.86 19.79 11.55
N ASP A 213 -4.72 20.46 11.41
CA ASP A 213 -3.58 20.26 12.29
C ASP A 213 -3.86 20.78 13.69
N ARG A 214 -3.53 19.94 14.68
CA ARG A 214 -3.65 20.28 16.10
C ARG A 214 -2.30 20.76 16.63
N ASP A 215 -2.34 21.63 17.64
CA ASP A 215 -1.14 22.10 18.35
C ASP A 215 -0.34 20.95 18.97
N THR A 216 -1.03 19.91 19.45
CA THR A 216 -0.42 18.69 20.01
C THR A 216 -0.73 17.49 19.12
N PRO A 217 0.28 16.71 18.68
CA PRO A 217 0.06 15.48 17.94
C PRO A 217 -0.74 14.47 18.77
N TRP A 218 -1.58 13.71 18.10
CA TRP A 218 -2.43 12.72 18.78
C TRP A 218 -1.66 11.47 19.28
N PHE A 219 -0.44 11.22 18.79
CA PHE A 219 0.41 10.10 19.20
C PHE A 219 1.42 10.48 20.30
N GLU A 220 1.90 9.48 21.06
CA GLU A 220 2.78 9.72 22.20
C GLU A 220 4.18 10.18 21.77
N THR A 221 4.49 11.46 21.98
CA THR A 221 5.80 12.05 21.66
C THR A 221 6.88 11.76 22.71
N ALA A 222 6.57 11.02 23.79
CA ALA A 222 7.56 10.70 24.81
C ALA A 222 8.75 9.86 24.25
N ARG A 223 8.50 9.08 23.19
CA ARG A 223 9.55 8.32 22.51
C ARG A 223 10.41 9.23 21.64
N ALA A 224 11.73 9.12 21.77
CA ALA A 224 12.69 9.92 21.01
C ALA A 224 12.46 9.85 19.49
N GLU A 225 12.14 8.67 18.95
CA GLU A 225 11.86 8.51 17.51
C GLU A 225 10.61 9.28 17.05
N LEU A 226 9.63 9.47 17.96
CA LEU A 226 8.37 10.15 17.67
C LEU A 226 8.45 11.66 17.88
N ARG A 227 9.44 12.15 18.65
CA ARG A 227 9.68 13.58 18.83
C ARG A 227 10.00 14.29 17.53
N MET A 228 10.81 13.67 16.66
CA MET A 228 11.13 14.26 15.35
C MET A 228 9.91 14.36 14.42
N LEU A 229 8.91 13.50 14.61
CA LEU A 229 7.67 13.54 13.83
C LEU A 229 6.66 14.56 14.35
N ALA A 230 6.85 15.08 15.57
CA ALA A 230 5.93 16.02 16.19
C ALA A 230 5.84 17.36 15.43
N GLU A 231 6.86 17.72 14.65
CA GLU A 231 6.87 18.94 13.84
C GLU A 231 6.08 18.83 12.52
N TYR A 232 5.60 17.64 12.18
CA TYR A 232 4.92 17.35 10.92
C TYR A 232 3.45 17.02 11.13
N SER A 233 2.62 17.28 10.11
CA SER A 233 1.20 16.93 10.12
C SER A 233 0.99 15.41 10.20
N GLU A 234 0.13 14.96 11.11
CA GLU A 234 -0.40 13.59 11.15
C GLU A 234 -1.53 13.35 10.15
N ASN A 235 -2.07 14.41 9.56
CA ASN A 235 -3.28 14.34 8.74
C ASN A 235 -2.91 14.23 7.27
N ARG A 236 -1.89 14.99 6.85
CA ARG A 236 -1.53 15.15 5.45
C ARG A 236 -0.03 15.12 5.22
N TYR A 237 0.33 14.82 4.00
CA TYR A 237 1.69 14.96 3.47
C TYR A 237 1.63 15.53 2.06
N LYS A 238 2.80 15.83 1.50
CA LYS A 238 2.92 16.44 0.18
C LYS A 238 3.55 15.46 -0.79
N GLY A 239 3.26 15.67 -2.07
CA GLY A 239 3.88 14.89 -3.12
C GLY A 239 3.82 15.55 -4.49
N LEU A 240 4.46 14.90 -5.46
CA LEU A 240 4.44 15.27 -6.88
C LEU A 240 3.50 14.37 -7.69
N TYR A 241 2.92 13.36 -7.05
CA TYR A 241 1.99 12.41 -7.65
C TYR A 241 0.99 11.94 -6.59
N HIS A 242 -0.15 11.42 -7.03
CA HIS A 242 -1.10 10.79 -6.12
C HIS A 242 -0.62 9.37 -5.81
N THR A 243 -0.24 9.13 -4.55
CA THR A 243 0.37 7.87 -4.10
C THR A 243 -0.55 6.67 -4.18
N ASP A 244 -1.86 6.89 -4.08
CA ASP A 244 -2.86 5.82 -4.15
C ASP A 244 -3.35 5.52 -5.58
N HIS A 245 -2.96 6.31 -6.58
CA HIS A 245 -3.28 5.98 -7.98
C HIS A 245 -2.55 4.71 -8.38
N THR A 246 -3.29 3.73 -8.91
CA THR A 246 -2.72 2.42 -9.24
C THR A 246 -1.70 2.49 -10.36
N ILE A 247 -1.98 3.25 -11.42
CA ILE A 247 -1.06 3.52 -12.53
C ILE A 247 -1.07 5.03 -12.84
N PRO A 248 -0.16 5.82 -12.25
CA PRO A 248 -0.08 7.25 -12.55
C PRO A 248 0.45 7.50 -13.97
N THR A 249 -0.31 8.15 -14.84
CA THR A 249 0.13 8.44 -16.23
C THR A 249 1.42 9.27 -16.27
N VAL A 250 1.60 10.14 -15.27
CA VAL A 250 2.80 10.99 -15.12
C VAL A 250 4.11 10.19 -15.05
N TYR A 251 4.08 8.92 -14.64
CA TYR A 251 5.27 8.06 -14.60
C TYR A 251 5.76 7.64 -16.00
N PHE A 252 4.87 7.66 -16.99
CA PHE A 252 5.14 7.23 -18.37
C PHE A 252 5.45 8.40 -19.29
N ASN A 253 5.62 9.60 -18.75
CA ASN A 253 6.05 10.77 -19.51
C ASN A 253 7.59 10.86 -19.50
N GLU A 254 8.19 10.54 -20.64
CA GLU A 254 9.65 10.56 -20.80
C GLU A 254 10.28 11.92 -20.48
N ALA A 255 9.58 13.02 -20.79
CA ALA A 255 10.07 14.38 -20.60
C ALA A 255 10.11 14.82 -19.12
N LEU A 256 9.36 14.17 -18.23
CA LEU A 256 9.31 14.49 -16.80
C LEU A 256 10.44 13.76 -16.06
N THR A 257 11.64 14.34 -16.09
CA THR A 257 12.84 13.73 -15.48
C THR A 257 13.15 14.27 -14.08
N SER A 258 12.75 15.50 -13.77
CA SER A 258 13.06 16.20 -12.52
C SER A 258 11.83 16.78 -11.85
N ARG A 259 11.99 17.19 -10.58
CA ARG A 259 10.90 17.71 -9.74
C ARG A 259 10.35 19.04 -10.25
N GLU A 260 11.17 19.87 -10.92
CA GLU A 260 10.72 21.17 -11.43
C GLU A 260 9.67 21.06 -12.53
N HIS A 261 9.53 19.89 -13.15
CA HIS A 261 8.58 19.65 -14.22
C HIS A 261 7.21 19.14 -13.74
N VAL A 262 7.02 18.97 -12.43
CA VAL A 262 5.81 18.36 -11.87
C VAL A 262 5.24 19.24 -10.76
N SER A 263 3.93 19.42 -10.76
CA SER A 263 3.24 20.22 -9.75
C SER A 263 3.20 19.51 -8.40
N GLU A 264 3.41 20.28 -7.33
CA GLU A 264 3.15 19.84 -5.96
C GLU A 264 1.66 19.58 -5.74
N ARG A 265 1.38 18.62 -4.86
CA ARG A 265 0.08 18.21 -4.39
C ARG A 265 0.01 18.23 -2.87
N ASP A 266 -1.14 18.59 -2.33
CA ASP A 266 -1.46 18.70 -0.91
C ASP A 266 -2.71 17.87 -0.50
N ASP A 267 -3.17 17.02 -1.42
CA ASP A 267 -4.32 16.13 -1.28
C ASP A 267 -3.93 14.70 -0.91
N LEU A 268 -2.81 14.52 -0.19
CA LEU A 268 -2.36 13.21 0.27
C LEU A 268 -2.58 13.07 1.77
N PHE A 269 -3.31 12.04 2.15
CA PHE A 269 -3.86 11.91 3.49
C PHE A 269 -3.28 10.70 4.25
N PHE A 270 -3.11 10.87 5.56
CA PHE A 270 -2.88 9.79 6.52
C PHE A 270 -4.13 9.47 7.34
N THR A 271 -5.21 10.23 7.18
CA THR A 271 -6.43 10.15 8.00
C THR A 271 -7.09 8.77 7.97
N TYR A 272 -6.95 8.02 6.87
CA TYR A 272 -7.38 6.62 6.77
C TYR A 272 -6.71 5.67 7.79
N LEU A 273 -5.65 6.12 8.47
CA LEU A 273 -4.98 5.35 9.53
C LEU A 273 -5.49 5.67 10.93
N HIS A 274 -6.15 6.81 11.17
CA HIS A 274 -6.43 7.28 12.53
C HIS A 274 -7.71 8.10 12.74
N SER A 275 -8.35 8.62 11.69
CA SER A 275 -9.52 9.48 11.81
C SER A 275 -10.81 8.75 11.50
N ALA A 276 -11.70 8.63 12.49
CA ALA A 276 -13.03 8.04 12.31
C ALA A 276 -13.95 8.83 11.36
N SER A 277 -13.61 10.08 11.03
CA SER A 277 -14.37 10.88 10.07
C SER A 277 -13.98 10.61 8.61
N ASP A 278 -12.92 9.84 8.37
CA ASP A 278 -12.45 9.47 7.03
C ASP A 278 -13.18 8.20 6.57
N GLU A 279 -13.82 8.24 5.42
CA GLU A 279 -14.56 7.10 4.85
C GLU A 279 -13.67 5.87 4.62
N ALA A 280 -12.38 6.08 4.32
CA ALA A 280 -11.42 5.00 4.13
C ALA A 280 -10.92 4.41 5.47
N PHE A 281 -11.10 5.09 6.59
CA PHE A 281 -10.60 4.62 7.89
C PHE A 281 -11.20 3.28 8.31
N GLU A 282 -12.50 3.08 8.09
CA GLU A 282 -13.15 1.82 8.42
C GLU A 282 -12.62 0.68 7.55
N SER A 283 -12.52 0.88 6.24
CA SER A 283 -12.15 -0.16 5.28
C SER A 283 -10.65 -0.44 5.18
N MET A 284 -9.78 0.54 5.40
CA MET A 284 -8.33 0.41 5.25
C MET A 284 -7.59 0.40 6.60
N GLY A 285 -8.11 1.10 7.60
CA GLY A 285 -7.56 1.17 8.95
C GLY A 285 -8.07 0.03 9.84
N LEU A 286 -9.36 0.07 10.18
CA LEU A 286 -9.98 -0.84 11.16
C LEU A 286 -10.29 -2.23 10.61
N GLY A 287 -10.63 -2.30 9.33
CA GLY A 287 -11.22 -3.47 8.70
C GLY A 287 -12.71 -3.57 9.03
N ILE A 288 -13.51 -3.83 8.01
CA ILE A 288 -14.96 -3.99 8.11
C ILE A 288 -15.26 -5.43 8.55
N GLU A 289 -16.26 -5.61 9.41
CA GLU A 289 -16.75 -6.96 9.76
C GLU A 289 -17.19 -7.69 8.50
N TRP A 290 -16.79 -8.96 8.38
CA TRP A 290 -17.08 -9.77 7.21
C TRP A 290 -17.69 -11.09 7.63
N THR A 291 -18.85 -11.44 7.07
CA THR A 291 -19.47 -12.73 7.33
C THR A 291 -19.16 -13.69 6.19
N ARG A 292 -18.97 -14.97 6.51
CA ARG A 292 -18.65 -15.98 5.49
C ARG A 292 -19.81 -16.26 4.52
N ASP A 293 -21.01 -15.84 4.89
CA ASP A 293 -22.22 -15.90 4.06
C ASP A 293 -22.28 -14.75 3.04
N ASP A 294 -21.46 -13.70 3.18
CA ASP A 294 -21.24 -12.65 2.16
C ASP A 294 -20.44 -13.15 0.94
N ARG A 295 -20.43 -14.46 0.69
CA ARG A 295 -19.98 -15.05 -0.58
C ARG A 295 -21.02 -14.77 -1.65
N THR A 296 -21.17 -13.51 -2.04
CA THR A 296 -21.12 -13.30 -3.48
C THR A 296 -19.70 -13.68 -3.87
N GLU A 297 -19.55 -14.78 -4.60
CA GLU A 297 -18.38 -14.91 -5.48
C GLU A 297 -18.19 -13.52 -6.14
N PRO A 298 -16.97 -13.00 -6.27
CA PRO A 298 -16.75 -11.84 -7.11
C PRO A 298 -17.12 -12.24 -8.54
N THR A 299 -18.40 -12.17 -8.86
CA THR A 299 -18.87 -12.23 -10.22
C THR A 299 -18.40 -10.93 -10.84
N ASP A 300 -17.70 -11.05 -11.96
CA ASP A 300 -17.30 -10.00 -12.91
C ASP A 300 -18.48 -9.12 -13.37
N ARG A 301 -19.20 -8.46 -12.46
CA ARG A 301 -20.41 -7.70 -12.72
C ARG A 301 -20.43 -6.43 -11.88
N ASP A 302 -19.54 -5.52 -12.20
CA ASP A 302 -19.79 -4.08 -12.02
C ASP A 302 -19.31 -3.28 -13.24
N SER A 303 -19.35 -3.89 -14.42
CA SER A 303 -19.11 -3.25 -15.72
C SER A 303 -20.41 -3.00 -16.49
N ASP A 304 -21.51 -2.65 -15.80
CA ASP A 304 -22.73 -2.26 -16.51
C ASP A 304 -23.55 -1.22 -15.74
N ARG A 305 -23.11 0.04 -15.85
CA ARG A 305 -23.97 1.23 -15.83
C ARG A 305 -23.42 2.28 -16.79
N SER A 306 -23.47 1.98 -18.08
CA SER A 306 -23.70 3.00 -19.10
C SER A 306 -25.18 2.98 -19.46
N GLU A 307 -25.96 3.88 -18.87
CA GLU A 307 -27.21 4.39 -19.46
C GLU A 307 -27.67 5.63 -18.69
N ARG A 308 -27.08 6.79 -19.04
CA ARG A 308 -27.75 8.07 -19.37
C ARG A 308 -26.76 9.19 -19.54
#